data_AF-A0A973YW36-F1
#
_entry.id   AF-A0A973YW36-F1
#
_cell.length_a   1.000
_cell.length_b   1.000
_cell.length_c   1.000
_cell.angle_alpha   90.00
_cell.angle_beta   90.00
_cell.angle_gamma   90.00
#
_symmetry.space_group_name_H-M   'P 1'
#
loop_
_entity.id
_entity.type
_entity.pdbx_description
1 polymer ?
#
loop_
_entity_poly.entity_id
_entity_poly.type
_entity_poly.pdbx_seq_one_letter_code
_entity_poly.pdbx_strand_id
1 'polypeptide(L)'
;MKPLPRLRSGATALLLTVCLGSIAIAAPISGAIFTSDVDGNVNVNQYENKADVYLNGGPTNDNCDAAAVDDGVYVFQITNPNGNVILSSDDISHREFTVSGGVIVSANDHAVVAADCGGVRVQMAPFDDTPNNGGVYKAWITRKSDYIANGNTFRNSDTKTDNFHVKAPPPPPETANLNVYKFYDANANGEWDPDEVPLFGWMMTASNGFGYAAQQLTQSPDGITTFSALTILENPYAVQEGTAGGTWHQSALIIDGAVQPVANPATGLNLVAGETTEVIFGNYCECKAGGKPKSWWVTASGQTKVNDGSTMNPEFNALNQLNLRSSSGSGWNLNTTTTSQATNWNLFLTWVNSTSTTNMAYALSRSAAILRLNIDAGYVVGSNLHHGSGMTISQLLSTANTALGADGNTPLNDEPNRATQAQLRTWIDEINNNTVMVIMPKPCKYAFSLPPPT
;
A
#
# COMPACT_ATOMS: atom_id res chain seq x y z
N MET A 1 -0.33 -95.96 84.02
CA MET A 1 -1.36 -97.02 84.13
C MET A 1 -2.72 -96.41 83.78
N LYS A 2 -3.47 -97.07 82.87
CA LYS A 2 -4.89 -96.85 82.49
C LYS A 2 -5.29 -95.51 81.80
N PRO A 3 -6.37 -95.51 80.97
CA PRO A 3 -6.39 -94.90 79.62
C PRO A 3 -7.61 -94.02 79.27
N LEU A 4 -7.58 -93.40 78.05
CA LEU A 4 -8.68 -93.02 77.09
C LEU A 4 -9.84 -92.10 77.59
N PRO A 5 -10.69 -91.47 76.72
CA PRO A 5 -10.83 -91.54 75.26
C PRO A 5 -10.96 -90.17 74.50
N ARG A 6 -11.17 -90.30 73.17
CA ARG A 6 -11.04 -89.35 72.05
C ARG A 6 -12.30 -88.50 71.76
N LEU A 7 -12.16 -87.35 71.08
CA LEU A 7 -13.08 -86.93 69.99
C LEU A 7 -12.48 -85.88 69.00
N ARG A 8 -12.45 -86.30 67.73
CA ARG A 8 -12.44 -85.65 66.38
C ARG A 8 -11.91 -84.22 66.12
N SER A 9 -11.03 -84.15 65.12
CA SER A 9 -10.35 -83.00 64.51
C SER A 9 -11.19 -82.22 63.47
N GLY A 10 -11.07 -80.89 63.45
CA GLY A 10 -11.53 -80.00 62.36
C GLY A 10 -10.34 -79.34 61.66
N ALA A 11 -10.38 -79.24 60.34
CA ALA A 11 -9.36 -78.60 59.51
C ALA A 11 -9.92 -77.35 58.84
N THR A 12 -9.19 -76.24 58.93
CA THR A 12 -9.59 -74.88 58.53
C THR A 12 -9.11 -74.59 57.10
N ALA A 13 -10.00 -74.09 56.23
CA ALA A 13 -9.70 -73.70 54.85
C ALA A 13 -9.77 -72.17 54.68
N LEU A 14 -8.77 -71.62 53.99
CA LEU A 14 -8.54 -70.19 53.71
C LEU A 14 -9.34 -69.76 52.46
N LEU A 15 -10.25 -68.78 52.59
CA LEU A 15 -11.05 -68.23 51.49
C LEU A 15 -10.35 -67.03 50.85
N LEU A 16 -10.16 -67.08 49.53
CA LEU A 16 -9.63 -66.00 48.68
C LEU A 16 -10.82 -65.23 48.06
N THR A 17 -10.98 -63.95 48.41
CA THR A 17 -12.08 -63.10 47.91
C THR A 17 -11.68 -62.43 46.59
N VAL A 18 -12.33 -62.81 45.49
CA VAL A 18 -12.21 -62.12 44.19
C VAL A 18 -13.29 -61.04 44.14
N CYS A 19 -12.90 -59.76 44.17
CA CYS A 19 -13.78 -58.64 43.87
C CYS A 19 -14.01 -58.56 42.36
N LEU A 20 -15.12 -59.13 41.87
CA LEU A 20 -15.67 -58.81 40.56
C LEU A 20 -16.28 -57.41 40.64
N GLY A 21 -15.56 -56.39 40.15
CA GLY A 21 -16.13 -55.08 39.88
C GLY A 21 -17.11 -55.20 38.72
N SER A 22 -18.38 -54.88 38.97
CA SER A 22 -19.39 -54.76 37.92
C SER A 22 -18.94 -53.70 36.92
N ILE A 23 -18.61 -54.11 35.69
CA ILE A 23 -18.49 -53.16 34.57
C ILE A 23 -19.93 -52.80 34.19
N ALA A 24 -20.42 -51.67 34.69
CA ALA A 24 -21.69 -51.12 34.23
C ALA A 24 -21.50 -50.69 32.77
N ILE A 25 -22.11 -51.42 31.84
CA ILE A 25 -22.25 -50.99 30.45
C ILE A 25 -23.42 -50.00 30.43
N ALA A 26 -23.17 -48.76 29.99
CA ALA A 26 -24.22 -47.78 29.78
C ALA A 26 -25.29 -48.35 28.82
N ALA A 27 -26.57 -48.21 29.18
CA ALA A 27 -27.66 -48.62 28.30
C ALA A 27 -27.71 -47.66 27.08
N PRO A 28 -28.04 -48.10 25.86
CA PRO A 28 -28.23 -47.17 24.76
C PRO A 28 -29.35 -46.16 25.09
N ILE A 29 -29.17 -44.89 24.74
CA ILE A 29 -30.23 -43.87 24.86
C ILE A 29 -31.38 -44.29 23.93
N SER A 30 -32.61 -44.37 24.44
CA SER A 30 -33.80 -44.61 23.61
C SER A 30 -34.13 -43.38 22.75
N GLY A 31 -34.94 -43.55 21.70
CA GLY A 31 -35.45 -42.43 20.91
C GLY A 31 -34.43 -41.77 19.97
N ALA A 32 -34.74 -40.53 19.59
CA ALA A 32 -33.97 -39.69 18.67
C ALA A 32 -33.97 -38.24 19.16
N ILE A 33 -33.05 -37.43 18.63
CA ILE A 33 -33.08 -35.98 18.81
C ILE A 33 -33.41 -35.30 17.50
N PHE A 34 -33.99 -34.11 17.61
CA PHE A 34 -34.31 -33.26 16.47
C PHE A 34 -33.84 -31.85 16.74
N THR A 35 -33.27 -31.24 15.71
CA THR A 35 -33.15 -29.79 15.63
C THR A 35 -34.44 -29.20 15.05
N SER A 36 -34.91 -28.10 15.64
CA SER A 36 -36.10 -27.38 15.21
C SER A 36 -35.87 -25.88 15.13
N ASP A 37 -36.76 -25.17 14.45
CA ASP A 37 -36.90 -23.72 14.63
C ASP A 37 -37.60 -23.39 15.95
N VAL A 38 -37.80 -22.09 16.19
CA VAL A 38 -38.48 -21.57 17.38
C VAL A 38 -39.93 -22.04 17.48
N ASP A 39 -40.58 -22.34 16.35
CA ASP A 39 -41.97 -22.79 16.27
C ASP A 39 -42.10 -24.31 16.39
N GLY A 40 -40.99 -25.05 16.29
CA GLY A 40 -40.92 -26.51 16.50
C GLY A 40 -40.96 -27.31 15.22
N ASN A 41 -40.90 -26.64 14.06
CA ASN A 41 -40.79 -27.33 12.80
C ASN A 41 -39.43 -28.03 12.77
N VAL A 42 -39.45 -29.34 12.59
CA VAL A 42 -38.26 -30.15 12.33
C VAL A 42 -38.02 -30.19 10.82
N ASN A 43 -36.80 -30.56 10.39
CA ASN A 43 -36.43 -30.58 8.96
C ASN A 43 -36.57 -29.22 8.25
N VAL A 44 -36.20 -28.14 8.94
CA VAL A 44 -36.22 -26.76 8.39
C VAL A 44 -35.33 -26.61 7.13
N ASN A 45 -34.54 -27.64 6.78
CA ASN A 45 -33.60 -27.75 5.64
C ASN A 45 -32.46 -26.72 5.65
N GLN A 46 -32.68 -25.49 6.15
CA GLN A 46 -31.70 -24.44 6.32
C GLN A 46 -32.21 -23.35 7.29
N TYR A 47 -31.50 -23.12 8.39
CA TYR A 47 -31.74 -22.01 9.31
C TYR A 47 -31.06 -20.73 8.81
N GLU A 48 -31.68 -19.55 8.97
CA GLU A 48 -31.09 -18.27 8.59
C GLU A 48 -29.93 -17.88 9.51
N ASN A 49 -30.08 -18.05 10.84
CA ASN A 49 -29.03 -17.76 11.81
C ASN A 49 -28.86 -18.91 12.82
N LYS A 50 -27.69 -18.96 13.48
CA LYS A 50 -27.39 -19.94 14.53
C LYS A 50 -28.32 -19.84 15.75
N ALA A 51 -28.80 -18.64 16.05
CA ALA A 51 -29.76 -18.37 17.12
C ALA A 51 -31.18 -18.93 16.81
N ASP A 52 -31.43 -19.34 15.57
CA ASP A 52 -32.72 -19.90 15.16
C ASP A 52 -32.78 -21.43 15.33
N VAL A 53 -31.70 -22.04 15.83
CA VAL A 53 -31.57 -23.50 16.01
C VAL A 53 -31.87 -23.89 17.45
N TYR A 54 -32.86 -24.75 17.63
CA TYR A 54 -33.27 -25.27 18.92
C TYR A 54 -33.17 -26.79 18.97
N LEU A 55 -32.78 -27.34 20.12
CA LEU A 55 -32.86 -28.75 20.43
C LEU A 55 -34.28 -29.07 20.92
N ASN A 56 -34.90 -30.08 20.30
CA ASN A 56 -36.22 -30.58 20.67
C ASN A 56 -36.12 -32.06 21.13
N GLY A 57 -36.89 -32.40 22.18
CA GLY A 57 -36.91 -33.71 22.82
C GLY A 57 -37.68 -34.81 22.07
N GLY A 58 -38.26 -34.49 20.91
CA GLY A 58 -39.02 -35.40 20.05
C GLY A 58 -39.84 -34.61 19.01
N PRO A 59 -40.43 -35.25 17.98
CA PRO A 59 -41.38 -34.58 17.09
C PRO A 59 -42.64 -34.23 17.86
N THR A 60 -43.23 -33.06 17.61
CA THR A 60 -44.56 -32.69 18.15
C THR A 60 -45.59 -33.77 17.83
N ASN A 61 -46.19 -34.39 18.85
CA ASN A 61 -47.32 -35.29 18.69
C ASN A 61 -48.27 -35.25 19.89
N ASP A 62 -49.51 -35.72 19.67
CA ASP A 62 -50.61 -35.66 20.65
C ASP A 62 -50.37 -36.51 21.91
N ASN A 63 -49.44 -37.47 21.87
CA ASN A 63 -49.18 -38.43 22.94
C ASN A 63 -47.87 -38.18 23.71
N CYS A 64 -47.09 -37.17 23.33
CA CYS A 64 -45.87 -36.72 24.02
C CYS A 64 -44.75 -37.78 24.19
N ASP A 65 -44.80 -38.88 23.43
CA ASP A 65 -43.94 -40.06 23.63
C ASP A 65 -43.34 -40.62 22.31
N ALA A 66 -43.57 -39.98 21.16
CA ALA A 66 -42.92 -40.47 19.94
C ALA A 66 -41.44 -40.11 19.92
N ALA A 67 -40.59 -41.14 19.89
CA ALA A 67 -39.14 -41.00 19.80
C ALA A 67 -38.49 -40.21 20.95
N ALA A 68 -39.19 -40.07 22.07
CA ALA A 68 -38.69 -39.42 23.28
C ALA A 68 -37.44 -40.13 23.81
N VAL A 69 -36.49 -39.33 24.30
CA VAL A 69 -35.33 -39.85 25.03
C VAL A 69 -35.72 -40.09 26.49
N ASP A 70 -35.04 -41.03 27.15
CA ASP A 70 -35.38 -41.43 28.52
C ASP A 70 -35.23 -40.25 29.50
N ASP A 71 -36.04 -40.24 30.56
CA ASP A 71 -35.94 -39.25 31.64
C ASP A 71 -34.51 -39.19 32.22
N GLY A 72 -34.00 -37.98 32.40
CA GLY A 72 -32.65 -37.78 32.93
C GLY A 72 -32.06 -36.41 32.63
N VAL A 73 -30.84 -36.21 33.11
CA VAL A 73 -30.05 -35.01 32.84
C VAL A 73 -29.07 -35.31 31.72
N TYR A 74 -29.07 -34.45 30.70
CA TYR A 74 -28.28 -34.57 29.49
C TYR A 74 -27.37 -33.37 29.31
N VAL A 75 -26.29 -33.57 28.56
CA VAL A 75 -25.46 -32.50 28.03
C VAL A 75 -25.46 -32.57 26.51
N PHE A 76 -25.32 -31.43 25.84
CA PHE A 76 -25.21 -31.36 24.38
C PHE A 76 -23.92 -30.70 23.88
N GLN A 77 -23.56 -30.97 22.63
CA GLN A 77 -22.50 -30.25 21.91
C GLN A 77 -22.82 -30.12 20.43
N ILE A 78 -22.28 -29.06 19.81
CA ILE A 78 -22.27 -28.88 18.36
C ILE A 78 -20.87 -29.18 17.83
N THR A 79 -20.82 -29.91 16.72
CA THR A 79 -19.57 -30.21 16.00
C THR A 79 -19.72 -29.93 14.52
N ASN A 80 -18.61 -30.00 13.78
CA ASN A 80 -18.67 -30.19 12.33
C ASN A 80 -19.35 -31.55 11.96
N PRO A 81 -19.72 -31.79 10.70
CA PRO A 81 -20.50 -32.98 10.31
C PRO A 81 -19.78 -34.30 10.58
N ASN A 82 -18.45 -34.30 10.55
CA ASN A 82 -17.65 -35.49 10.84
C ASN A 82 -17.53 -35.80 12.33
N GLY A 83 -17.91 -34.87 13.22
CA GLY A 83 -17.84 -35.06 14.67
C GLY A 83 -16.46 -34.87 15.27
N ASN A 84 -15.47 -34.41 14.50
CA ASN A 84 -14.07 -34.35 14.94
C ASN A 84 -13.60 -32.93 15.34
N VAL A 85 -14.44 -31.90 15.12
CA VAL A 85 -14.18 -30.53 15.57
C VAL A 85 -15.37 -30.07 16.41
N ILE A 86 -15.13 -29.74 17.68
CA ILE A 86 -16.14 -29.14 18.58
C ILE A 86 -16.30 -27.67 18.19
N LEU A 87 -17.56 -27.24 18.01
CA LEU A 87 -17.94 -25.89 17.62
C LEU A 87 -18.73 -25.17 18.71
N SER A 88 -19.30 -25.87 19.71
CA SER A 88 -19.82 -25.20 20.92
C SER A 88 -18.71 -24.38 21.57
N SER A 89 -18.92 -23.08 21.72
CA SER A 89 -17.90 -22.13 22.19
C SER A 89 -17.93 -21.89 23.70
N ASP A 90 -18.98 -22.37 24.37
CA ASP A 90 -19.21 -22.27 25.80
C ASP A 90 -18.90 -23.58 26.55
N ASP A 91 -18.67 -23.46 27.86
CA ASP A 91 -18.34 -24.59 28.72
C ASP A 91 -19.49 -25.60 28.81
N ILE A 92 -19.16 -26.89 28.95
CA ILE A 92 -20.15 -27.98 28.99
C ILE A 92 -21.14 -27.81 30.16
N SER A 93 -20.76 -27.11 31.24
CA SER A 93 -21.66 -26.82 32.36
C SER A 93 -22.84 -25.93 32.00
N HIS A 94 -22.73 -25.12 30.96
CA HIS A 94 -23.84 -24.34 30.41
C HIS A 94 -24.73 -25.18 29.50
N ARG A 95 -24.27 -26.31 28.96
CA ARG A 95 -25.01 -27.10 27.96
C ARG A 95 -25.81 -28.26 28.54
N GLU A 96 -26.34 -28.09 29.75
CA GLU A 96 -27.12 -29.10 30.48
C GLU A 96 -28.63 -28.89 30.31
N PHE A 97 -29.38 -29.97 30.11
CA PHE A 97 -30.84 -29.95 30.10
C PHE A 97 -31.44 -31.19 30.76
N THR A 98 -32.67 -31.05 31.26
CA THR A 98 -33.39 -32.14 31.93
C THR A 98 -34.56 -32.59 31.08
N VAL A 99 -34.69 -33.90 30.91
CA VAL A 99 -35.83 -34.56 30.27
C VAL A 99 -36.68 -35.23 31.34
N SER A 100 -37.99 -34.97 31.32
CA SER A 100 -38.96 -35.67 32.17
C SER A 100 -40.28 -35.85 31.42
N GLY A 101 -40.87 -37.04 31.53
CA GLY A 101 -42.11 -37.36 30.83
C GLY A 101 -41.97 -37.27 29.30
N GLY A 102 -40.77 -37.57 28.78
CA GLY A 102 -40.47 -37.59 27.35
C GLY A 102 -40.22 -36.21 26.71
N VAL A 103 -40.26 -35.12 27.48
CA VAL A 103 -39.97 -33.77 26.99
C VAL A 103 -38.83 -33.11 27.76
N ILE A 104 -38.12 -32.18 27.13
CA ILE A 104 -37.17 -31.33 27.84
C ILE A 104 -37.98 -30.37 28.72
N VAL A 105 -37.66 -30.28 30.00
CA VAL A 105 -38.40 -29.42 30.96
C VAL A 105 -37.61 -28.21 31.41
N SER A 106 -36.28 -28.22 31.24
CA SER A 106 -35.40 -27.10 31.59
C SER A 106 -34.03 -27.24 30.92
N ALA A 107 -33.37 -26.11 30.70
CA ALA A 107 -31.95 -26.04 30.35
C ALA A 107 -31.23 -25.09 31.31
N ASN A 108 -29.93 -25.32 31.49
CA ASN A 108 -29.04 -24.39 32.18
C ASN A 108 -28.55 -23.34 31.19
N ASP A 109 -28.54 -22.06 31.56
CA ASP A 109 -27.93 -20.90 30.87
C ASP A 109 -28.21 -20.65 29.36
N HIS A 110 -28.83 -21.58 28.65
CA HIS A 110 -29.33 -21.44 27.29
C HIS A 110 -30.78 -20.96 27.29
N ALA A 111 -31.12 -20.10 26.33
CA ALA A 111 -32.48 -19.62 26.18
C ALA A 111 -33.43 -20.79 25.88
N VAL A 112 -34.62 -20.76 26.49
CA VAL A 112 -35.66 -21.75 26.27
C VAL A 112 -36.94 -21.09 25.76
N VAL A 113 -37.65 -21.80 24.89
CA VAL A 113 -39.00 -21.41 24.46
C VAL A 113 -39.98 -22.54 24.78
N ALA A 114 -41.21 -22.20 25.17
CA ALA A 114 -42.23 -23.20 25.47
C ALA A 114 -42.43 -24.14 24.27
N ALA A 115 -42.62 -25.43 24.55
CA ALA A 115 -42.90 -26.47 23.57
C ALA A 115 -44.18 -27.21 23.98
N ASP A 116 -44.62 -28.14 23.12
CA ASP A 116 -45.79 -28.96 23.40
C ASP A 116 -45.62 -29.80 24.66
N CYS A 117 -46.73 -30.31 25.18
CA CYS A 117 -46.74 -31.23 26.33
C CYS A 117 -46.13 -30.64 27.63
N GLY A 118 -46.08 -29.31 27.74
CA GLY A 118 -45.49 -28.62 28.89
C GLY A 118 -43.95 -28.64 28.91
N GLY A 119 -43.33 -29.03 27.80
CA GLY A 119 -41.87 -29.01 27.63
C GLY A 119 -41.34 -27.64 27.18
N VAL A 120 -40.04 -27.62 26.90
CA VAL A 120 -39.32 -26.49 26.33
C VAL A 120 -38.40 -26.95 25.20
N ARG A 121 -38.07 -26.03 24.30
CA ARG A 121 -37.01 -26.18 23.30
C ARG A 121 -35.82 -25.34 23.74
N VAL A 122 -34.61 -25.88 23.55
CA VAL A 122 -33.36 -25.26 24.05
C VAL A 122 -32.59 -24.64 22.89
N GLN A 123 -32.37 -23.33 22.91
CA GLN A 123 -31.56 -22.66 21.88
C GLN A 123 -30.12 -23.17 21.94
N MET A 124 -29.56 -23.60 20.81
CA MET A 124 -28.25 -24.27 20.79
C MET A 124 -27.06 -23.29 20.67
N ALA A 125 -27.31 -22.01 20.40
CA ALA A 125 -26.29 -20.96 20.38
C ALA A 125 -25.76 -20.66 21.81
N PRO A 126 -24.47 -20.31 21.97
CA PRO A 126 -23.50 -19.98 20.92
C PRO A 126 -22.69 -21.18 20.38
N PHE A 127 -22.32 -21.13 19.09
CA PHE A 127 -21.36 -22.04 18.46
C PHE A 127 -20.64 -21.39 17.27
N ASP A 128 -19.42 -21.83 16.99
CA ASP A 128 -18.51 -21.32 15.94
C ASP A 128 -18.90 -21.80 14.54
N ASP A 129 -18.35 -21.17 13.50
CA ASP A 129 -18.64 -21.54 12.10
C ASP A 129 -18.05 -22.91 11.77
N THR A 130 -18.84 -23.73 11.09
CA THR A 130 -18.36 -25.02 10.59
C THR A 130 -17.33 -24.79 9.47
N PRO A 131 -16.18 -25.50 9.46
CA PRO A 131 -15.20 -25.38 8.38
C PRO A 131 -15.68 -25.97 7.04
N ASN A 132 -16.89 -26.52 6.98
CA ASN A 132 -17.53 -26.99 5.77
C ASN A 132 -18.30 -25.85 5.08
N ASN A 133 -17.90 -25.45 3.88
CA ASN A 133 -18.57 -24.40 3.09
C ASN A 133 -20.09 -24.61 2.87
N GLY A 134 -20.61 -25.82 3.08
CA GLY A 134 -22.05 -26.10 3.01
C GLY A 134 -22.88 -25.66 4.22
N GLY A 135 -22.26 -25.12 5.29
CA GLY A 135 -22.98 -24.66 6.47
C GLY A 135 -23.60 -25.79 7.31
N VAL A 136 -23.04 -27.00 7.24
CA VAL A 136 -23.57 -28.21 7.90
C VAL A 136 -22.93 -28.40 9.27
N TYR A 137 -23.76 -28.72 10.26
CA TYR A 137 -23.41 -28.94 11.67
C TYR A 137 -23.99 -30.28 12.15
N LYS A 138 -23.47 -30.78 13.26
CA LYS A 138 -24.01 -31.94 13.96
C LYS A 138 -24.24 -31.64 15.44
N ALA A 139 -25.47 -31.79 15.89
CA ALA A 139 -25.87 -31.78 17.28
C ALA A 139 -25.63 -33.17 17.90
N TRP A 140 -25.16 -33.20 19.15
CA TRP A 140 -24.96 -34.41 19.95
C TRP A 140 -25.63 -34.23 21.30
N ILE A 141 -26.26 -35.29 21.82
CA ILE A 141 -26.66 -35.35 23.24
C ILE A 141 -26.18 -36.64 23.90
N THR A 142 -25.80 -36.58 25.17
CA THR A 142 -25.54 -37.78 25.97
C THR A 142 -26.03 -37.53 27.40
N ARG A 143 -26.39 -38.59 28.13
CA ARG A 143 -26.72 -38.43 29.54
C ARG A 143 -25.48 -37.94 30.28
N LYS A 144 -25.65 -36.99 31.20
CA LYS A 144 -24.55 -36.40 31.97
C LYS A 144 -23.74 -37.47 32.72
N SER A 145 -24.41 -38.52 33.22
CA SER A 145 -23.74 -39.68 33.84
C SER A 145 -22.81 -40.40 32.87
N ASP A 146 -23.26 -40.59 31.61
CA ASP A 146 -22.52 -41.32 30.59
C ASP A 146 -21.35 -40.46 30.06
N TYR A 147 -21.55 -39.15 29.91
CA TYR A 147 -20.49 -38.19 29.64
C TYR A 147 -19.35 -38.29 30.66
N ILE A 148 -19.70 -38.23 31.96
CA ILE A 148 -18.74 -38.32 33.07
C ILE A 148 -18.05 -39.69 33.09
N ALA A 149 -18.81 -40.77 32.95
CA ALA A 149 -18.29 -42.13 32.93
C ALA A 149 -17.33 -42.39 31.75
N ASN A 150 -17.56 -41.72 30.62
CA ASN A 150 -16.69 -41.74 29.45
C ASN A 150 -15.50 -40.77 29.53
N GLY A 151 -15.21 -40.21 30.72
CA GLY A 151 -14.09 -39.30 30.92
C GLY A 151 -14.33 -37.91 30.34
N ASN A 152 -15.56 -37.40 30.46
CA ASN A 152 -16.01 -36.11 29.94
C ASN A 152 -15.92 -36.04 28.41
N THR A 153 -16.36 -37.09 27.72
CA THR A 153 -16.39 -37.14 26.25
C THR A 153 -17.69 -37.72 25.72
N PHE A 154 -18.07 -37.30 24.52
CA PHE A 154 -19.21 -37.86 23.80
C PHE A 154 -18.76 -39.13 23.08
N ARG A 155 -19.23 -40.29 23.55
CA ARG A 155 -18.96 -41.57 22.92
C ARG A 155 -20.10 -41.93 21.96
N ASN A 156 -19.77 -42.32 20.73
CA ASN A 156 -20.75 -42.65 19.69
C ASN A 156 -21.81 -43.68 20.12
N SER A 157 -21.47 -44.68 20.93
CA SER A 157 -22.42 -45.71 21.40
C SER A 157 -23.46 -45.19 22.39
N ASP A 158 -23.15 -44.07 23.06
CA ASP A 158 -23.89 -43.57 24.22
C ASP A 158 -24.48 -42.18 23.92
N THR A 159 -24.59 -41.83 22.64
CA THR A 159 -24.99 -40.50 22.18
C THR A 159 -26.04 -40.60 21.06
N LYS A 160 -26.94 -39.61 21.01
CA LYS A 160 -27.78 -39.35 19.84
C LYS A 160 -27.29 -38.12 19.09
N THR A 161 -27.45 -38.14 17.78
CA THR A 161 -27.01 -37.04 16.92
C THR A 161 -28.08 -36.65 15.91
N ASP A 162 -28.09 -35.38 15.54
CA ASP A 162 -28.86 -34.86 14.41
C ASP A 162 -28.00 -33.88 13.60
N ASN A 163 -28.19 -33.81 12.29
CA ASN A 163 -27.47 -32.87 11.42
C ASN A 163 -28.39 -31.73 11.02
N PHE A 164 -27.85 -30.51 10.99
CA PHE A 164 -28.59 -29.33 10.56
C PHE A 164 -27.74 -28.38 9.72
N HIS A 165 -28.40 -27.49 9.00
CA HIS A 165 -27.75 -26.51 8.13
C HIS A 165 -28.06 -25.10 8.62
N VAL A 166 -27.04 -24.28 8.82
CA VAL A 166 -27.20 -22.83 8.98
C VAL A 166 -26.65 -22.17 7.72
N LYS A 167 -27.36 -21.19 7.17
CA LYS A 167 -26.92 -20.39 6.04
C LYS A 167 -25.55 -19.79 6.35
N ALA A 168 -24.56 -20.12 5.53
CA ALA A 168 -23.23 -19.58 5.68
C ALA A 168 -23.30 -18.04 5.53
N PRO A 169 -22.58 -17.27 6.36
CA PRO A 169 -22.44 -15.84 6.09
C PRO A 169 -21.81 -15.64 4.71
N PRO A 170 -22.17 -14.57 3.98
CA PRO A 170 -21.47 -14.26 2.75
C PRO A 170 -19.97 -14.11 3.04
N PRO A 171 -19.08 -14.55 2.13
CA PRO A 171 -17.65 -14.33 2.32
C PRO A 171 -17.39 -12.82 2.48
N PRO A 172 -16.44 -12.43 3.34
CA PRO A 172 -16.06 -11.02 3.44
C PRO A 172 -15.67 -10.52 2.04
N PRO A 173 -16.06 -9.28 1.67
CA PRO A 173 -15.72 -8.73 0.37
C PRO A 173 -14.20 -8.72 0.20
N GLU A 174 -13.74 -9.28 -0.91
CA GLU A 174 -12.33 -9.25 -1.27
C GLU A 174 -11.93 -7.84 -1.69
N THR A 175 -11.04 -7.23 -0.91
CA THR A 175 -10.60 -5.85 -1.15
C THR A 175 -9.09 -5.76 -1.36
N ALA A 176 -8.67 -4.69 -2.00
CA ALA A 176 -7.28 -4.32 -2.22
C ALA A 176 -7.03 -2.87 -1.77
N ASN A 177 -5.75 -2.49 -1.69
CA ASN A 177 -5.33 -1.11 -1.50
C ASN A 177 -4.65 -0.56 -2.76
N LEU A 178 -4.74 0.75 -2.95
CA LEU A 178 -4.06 1.48 -4.01
C LEU A 178 -3.26 2.64 -3.41
N ASN A 179 -1.94 2.49 -3.41
CA ASN A 179 -1.00 3.52 -2.99
C ASN A 179 -0.63 4.39 -4.19
N VAL A 180 -0.74 5.70 -4.02
CA VAL A 180 -0.39 6.68 -5.07
C VAL A 180 0.68 7.62 -4.54
N TYR A 181 1.87 7.57 -5.13
CA TYR A 181 3.01 8.41 -4.78
C TYR A 181 3.19 9.55 -5.78
N LYS A 182 3.76 10.65 -5.29
CA LYS A 182 4.13 11.82 -6.09
C LYS A 182 5.52 12.30 -5.73
N PHE A 183 6.36 12.52 -6.74
CA PHE A 183 7.70 13.08 -6.55
C PHE A 183 8.02 14.19 -7.56
N TYR A 184 9.04 14.99 -7.22
CA TYR A 184 9.60 16.02 -8.06
C TYR A 184 10.80 15.48 -8.83
N ASP A 185 10.61 15.27 -10.13
CA ASP A 185 11.63 14.76 -11.04
C ASP A 185 12.54 15.93 -11.46
N ALA A 186 13.62 16.18 -10.73
CA ALA A 186 14.42 17.39 -10.90
C ALA A 186 15.24 17.37 -12.21
N ASN A 187 15.40 16.21 -12.84
CA ASN A 187 16.17 16.03 -14.06
C ASN A 187 15.33 15.66 -15.30
N ALA A 188 14.02 15.43 -15.11
CA ALA A 188 13.04 14.99 -16.10
C ALA A 188 13.37 13.65 -16.79
N ASN A 189 14.03 12.72 -16.09
CA ASN A 189 14.39 11.41 -16.63
C ASN A 189 13.27 10.37 -16.54
N GLY A 190 12.19 10.65 -15.80
CA GLY A 190 11.07 9.73 -15.63
C GLY A 190 11.31 8.63 -14.59
N GLU A 191 12.36 8.73 -13.79
CA GLU A 191 12.70 7.83 -12.69
C GLU A 191 12.66 8.61 -11.36
N TRP A 192 12.41 7.92 -10.24
CA TRP A 192 12.49 8.56 -8.92
C TRP A 192 13.89 8.32 -8.34
N ASP A 193 14.76 9.31 -8.47
CA ASP A 193 16.14 9.22 -8.02
C ASP A 193 16.27 9.45 -6.49
N PRO A 194 17.30 8.90 -5.83
CA PRO A 194 17.47 9.03 -4.38
C PRO A 194 17.62 10.47 -3.85
N ASP A 195 18.03 11.43 -4.70
CA ASP A 195 18.17 12.84 -4.37
C ASP A 195 16.91 13.67 -4.67
N GLU A 196 15.86 13.05 -5.20
CA GLU A 196 14.60 13.70 -5.53
C GLU A 196 13.60 13.65 -4.39
N VAL A 197 12.75 14.68 -4.36
CA VAL A 197 11.89 14.94 -3.20
C VAL A 197 10.44 14.53 -3.47
N PRO A 198 9.75 13.95 -2.48
CA PRO A 198 8.32 13.73 -2.58
C PRO A 198 7.55 15.06 -2.63
N LEU A 199 6.40 15.06 -3.30
CA LEU A 199 5.50 16.20 -3.42
C LEU A 199 4.26 15.99 -2.54
N PHE A 200 4.03 16.92 -1.61
CA PHE A 200 2.91 16.89 -0.66
C PHE A 200 1.77 17.80 -1.09
N GLY A 201 0.54 17.43 -0.74
CA GLY A 201 -0.64 18.21 -1.08
C GLY A 201 -1.03 18.11 -2.56
N TRP A 202 -0.48 17.15 -3.30
CA TRP A 202 -0.85 16.92 -4.70
C TRP A 202 -2.14 16.13 -4.75
N MET A 203 -3.11 16.61 -5.54
CA MET A 203 -4.42 15.96 -5.62
C MET A 203 -4.35 14.70 -6.48
N MET A 204 -4.89 13.62 -5.96
CA MET A 204 -5.07 12.34 -6.65
C MET A 204 -6.55 12.00 -6.68
N THR A 205 -7.05 11.57 -7.83
CA THR A 205 -8.43 11.11 -8.01
C THR A 205 -8.40 9.65 -8.43
N ALA A 206 -8.87 8.75 -7.58
CA ALA A 206 -9.09 7.35 -7.95
C ALA A 206 -10.54 7.17 -8.40
N SER A 207 -10.75 6.43 -9.49
CA SER A 207 -12.09 6.16 -10.03
C SER A 207 -12.16 4.80 -10.74
N ASN A 208 -13.39 4.33 -11.01
CA ASN A 208 -13.63 3.15 -11.83
C ASN A 208 -14.88 3.33 -12.72
N GLY A 209 -15.15 2.33 -13.56
CA GLY A 209 -16.35 2.30 -14.43
C GLY A 209 -17.67 2.03 -13.71
N PHE A 210 -17.65 1.78 -12.41
CA PHE A 210 -18.80 1.39 -11.58
C PHE A 210 -19.34 2.53 -10.71
N GLY A 211 -18.79 3.74 -10.87
CA GLY A 211 -19.23 4.94 -10.17
C GLY A 211 -18.44 5.27 -8.90
N TYR A 212 -17.39 4.52 -8.57
CA TYR A 212 -16.43 4.93 -7.56
C TYR A 212 -15.64 6.15 -8.06
N ALA A 213 -15.57 7.18 -7.22
CA ALA A 213 -14.69 8.33 -7.42
C ALA A 213 -14.34 8.93 -6.06
N ALA A 214 -13.04 9.04 -5.76
CA ALA A 214 -12.56 9.64 -4.52
C ALA A 214 -11.34 10.51 -4.79
N GLN A 215 -11.26 11.63 -4.08
CA GLN A 215 -10.14 12.55 -4.15
C GLN A 215 -9.40 12.57 -2.83
N GLN A 216 -8.07 12.52 -2.90
CA GLN A 216 -7.20 12.68 -1.73
C GLN A 216 -5.98 13.51 -2.10
N LEU A 217 -5.30 14.06 -1.09
CA LEU A 217 -4.04 14.76 -1.26
C LEU A 217 -2.89 13.88 -0.78
N THR A 218 -1.77 13.90 -1.50
CA THR A 218 -0.54 13.25 -1.03
C THR A 218 -0.04 13.88 0.29
N GLN A 219 0.56 13.07 1.16
CA GLN A 219 0.91 13.47 2.51
C GLN A 219 2.41 13.37 2.79
N SER A 220 2.86 14.11 3.79
CA SER A 220 4.22 14.02 4.33
C SER A 220 4.37 12.75 5.18
N PRO A 221 5.57 12.12 5.23
CA PRO A 221 6.82 12.52 4.60
C PRO A 221 7.06 11.96 3.19
N ASP A 222 6.23 11.03 2.72
CA ASP A 222 6.56 10.18 1.57
C ASP A 222 5.88 10.60 0.25
N GLY A 223 5.02 11.63 0.26
CA GLY A 223 4.31 12.06 -0.94
C GLY A 223 3.26 11.06 -1.40
N ILE A 224 2.67 10.33 -0.45
CA ILE A 224 1.74 9.22 -0.70
C ILE A 224 0.30 9.58 -0.30
N THR A 225 -0.68 9.02 -1.01
CA THR A 225 -2.03 8.83 -0.51
C THR A 225 -2.50 7.41 -0.79
N THR A 226 -3.36 6.85 0.08
CA THR A 226 -3.86 5.47 -0.06
C THR A 226 -5.37 5.45 -0.21
N PHE A 227 -5.85 4.78 -1.26
CA PHE A 227 -7.27 4.41 -1.40
C PHE A 227 -7.42 2.96 -0.91
N SER A 228 -8.02 2.80 0.26
CA SER A 228 -8.13 1.50 0.93
C SER A 228 -9.48 0.83 0.70
N ALA A 229 -9.51 -0.48 0.95
CA ALA A 229 -10.74 -1.29 0.92
C ALA A 229 -11.50 -1.21 -0.42
N LEU A 230 -10.76 -1.10 -1.53
CA LEU A 230 -11.33 -1.10 -2.88
C LEU A 230 -11.76 -2.52 -3.25
N THR A 231 -13.01 -2.69 -3.66
CA THR A 231 -13.53 -4.00 -4.07
C THR A 231 -12.91 -4.44 -5.40
N ILE A 232 -12.34 -5.65 -5.45
CA ILE A 232 -11.74 -6.15 -6.69
C ILE A 232 -12.78 -6.51 -7.77
N LEU A 233 -14.06 -6.60 -7.37
CA LEU A 233 -15.19 -6.87 -8.29
C LEU A 233 -15.49 -5.68 -9.21
N GLU A 234 -14.98 -4.49 -8.90
CA GLU A 234 -15.17 -3.27 -9.68
C GLU A 234 -13.90 -2.86 -10.46
N ASN A 235 -12.99 -3.80 -10.69
CA ASN A 235 -11.87 -3.61 -11.59
C ASN A 235 -12.32 -3.34 -13.04
N PRO A 236 -11.51 -2.61 -13.84
CA PRO A 236 -10.28 -1.93 -13.45
C PRO A 236 -10.51 -0.55 -12.84
N TYR A 237 -9.61 -0.15 -11.95
CA TYR A 237 -9.50 1.21 -11.45
C TYR A 237 -8.61 2.08 -12.35
N ALA A 238 -8.69 3.39 -12.13
CA ALA A 238 -7.83 4.40 -12.70
C ALA A 238 -7.45 5.42 -11.61
N VAL A 239 -6.29 6.06 -11.78
CA VAL A 239 -5.84 7.16 -10.93
C VAL A 239 -5.43 8.33 -11.81
N GLN A 240 -5.95 9.50 -11.50
CA GLN A 240 -5.61 10.77 -12.14
C GLN A 240 -4.88 11.67 -11.15
N GLU A 241 -3.71 12.17 -11.53
CA GLU A 241 -3.07 13.26 -10.79
C GLU A 241 -3.65 14.62 -11.19
N GLY A 242 -3.73 15.55 -10.24
CA GLY A 242 -4.20 16.90 -10.47
C GLY A 242 -3.24 17.71 -11.35
N THR A 243 -3.79 18.58 -12.20
CA THR A 243 -2.98 19.48 -13.03
C THR A 243 -2.72 20.78 -12.27
N ALA A 244 -1.48 21.00 -11.81
CA ALA A 244 -1.08 22.25 -11.16
C ALA A 244 -1.07 23.46 -12.14
N GLY A 245 -1.12 23.17 -13.44
CA GLY A 245 -1.13 24.18 -14.51
C GLY A 245 0.21 24.90 -14.67
N GLY A 246 0.24 25.90 -15.55
CA GLY A 246 1.39 26.77 -15.74
C GLY A 246 2.61 26.03 -16.29
N THR A 247 3.67 25.93 -15.50
CA THR A 247 4.99 25.41 -15.90
C THR A 247 5.25 23.98 -15.45
N TRP A 248 4.23 23.28 -14.95
CA TRP A 248 4.34 21.89 -14.48
C TRP A 248 4.14 20.90 -15.62
N HIS A 249 4.96 19.85 -15.63
CA HIS A 249 4.94 18.77 -16.63
C HIS A 249 5.07 17.42 -15.94
N GLN A 250 4.32 16.42 -16.43
CA GLN A 250 4.49 15.03 -16.02
C GLN A 250 5.66 14.41 -16.78
N SER A 251 6.52 13.70 -16.07
CA SER A 251 7.69 13.01 -16.60
C SER A 251 7.71 11.51 -16.30
N ALA A 252 7.05 11.06 -15.23
CA ALA A 252 7.02 9.65 -14.87
C ALA A 252 5.60 9.12 -14.65
N LEU A 253 5.40 7.87 -15.05
CA LEU A 253 4.34 6.99 -14.58
C LEU A 253 4.97 5.61 -14.32
N ILE A 254 4.91 5.13 -13.09
CA ILE A 254 5.44 3.82 -12.70
C ILE A 254 4.32 3.05 -12.00
N ILE A 255 4.08 1.81 -12.41
CA ILE A 255 3.06 0.94 -11.82
C ILE A 255 3.75 -0.33 -11.34
N ASP A 256 3.64 -0.63 -10.03
CA ASP A 256 4.28 -1.78 -9.38
C ASP A 256 5.78 -1.92 -9.73
N GLY A 257 6.50 -0.80 -9.73
CA GLY A 257 7.93 -0.72 -10.07
C GLY A 257 8.26 -0.73 -11.57
N ALA A 258 7.29 -0.89 -12.46
CA ALA A 258 7.50 -0.88 -13.92
C ALA A 258 7.19 0.48 -14.54
N VAL A 259 8.17 1.09 -15.21
CA VAL A 259 8.02 2.35 -15.97
C VAL A 259 7.01 2.17 -17.11
N GLN A 260 6.06 3.08 -17.19
CA GLN A 260 5.02 3.14 -18.21
C GLN A 260 5.18 4.39 -19.09
N PRO A 261 4.59 4.39 -20.30
CA PRO A 261 4.40 5.62 -21.05
C PRO A 261 3.66 6.65 -20.19
N VAL A 262 4.16 7.88 -20.18
CA VAL A 262 3.55 8.99 -19.43
C VAL A 262 2.08 9.15 -19.83
N ALA A 263 1.19 8.98 -18.86
CA ALA A 263 -0.24 9.10 -19.04
C ALA A 263 -0.89 9.64 -17.75
N ASN A 264 -1.91 10.45 -17.94
CA ASN A 264 -2.77 10.95 -16.87
C ASN A 264 -4.21 11.06 -17.40
N PRO A 265 -5.15 10.20 -16.96
CA PRO A 265 -5.02 9.21 -15.89
C PRO A 265 -4.16 7.99 -16.23
N ALA A 266 -3.60 7.36 -15.20
CA ALA A 266 -3.16 5.96 -15.23
C ALA A 266 -4.41 5.07 -15.19
N THR A 267 -4.57 4.19 -16.19
CA THR A 267 -5.80 3.40 -16.39
C THR A 267 -5.49 1.90 -16.46
N GLY A 268 -6.52 1.06 -16.30
CA GLY A 268 -6.37 -0.39 -16.43
C GLY A 268 -5.76 -1.06 -15.21
N LEU A 269 -5.87 -0.44 -14.03
CA LEU A 269 -5.34 -0.97 -12.77
C LEU A 269 -6.24 -2.13 -12.30
N ASN A 270 -5.78 -3.36 -12.48
CA ASN A 270 -6.48 -4.56 -12.01
C ASN A 270 -5.94 -4.93 -10.62
N LEU A 271 -6.66 -4.50 -9.58
CA LEU A 271 -6.26 -4.73 -8.19
C LEU A 271 -6.46 -6.20 -7.80
N VAL A 272 -5.61 -6.71 -6.90
CA VAL A 272 -5.62 -8.11 -6.43
C VAL A 272 -5.99 -8.16 -4.95
N ALA A 273 -6.85 -9.12 -4.57
CA ALA A 273 -7.36 -9.25 -3.21
C ALA A 273 -6.22 -9.41 -2.18
N GLY A 274 -6.26 -8.62 -1.12
CA GLY A 274 -5.25 -8.63 -0.06
C GLY A 274 -3.93 -7.93 -0.42
N GLU A 275 -3.74 -7.53 -1.67
CA GLU A 275 -2.51 -6.87 -2.15
C GLU A 275 -2.65 -5.34 -2.17
N THR A 276 -1.51 -4.67 -2.32
CA THR A 276 -1.44 -3.22 -2.55
C THR A 276 -0.81 -2.95 -3.91
N THR A 277 -1.57 -2.31 -4.80
CA THR A 277 -1.03 -1.80 -6.07
C THR A 277 -0.40 -0.44 -5.82
N GLU A 278 0.78 -0.21 -6.39
CA GLU A 278 1.49 1.06 -6.31
C GLU A 278 1.49 1.77 -7.65
N VAL A 279 1.12 3.05 -7.63
CA VAL A 279 1.20 3.96 -8.79
C VAL A 279 2.01 5.19 -8.38
N ILE A 280 3.04 5.51 -9.15
CA ILE A 280 3.95 6.63 -8.86
C ILE A 280 3.92 7.61 -10.04
N PHE A 281 3.68 8.89 -9.74
CA PHE A 281 3.71 9.97 -10.71
C PHE A 281 4.88 10.93 -10.42
N GLY A 282 5.73 11.17 -11.40
CA GLY A 282 6.83 12.15 -11.34
C GLY A 282 6.52 13.39 -12.15
N ASN A 283 6.70 14.58 -11.58
CA ASN A 283 6.57 15.85 -12.30
C ASN A 283 7.77 16.76 -12.07
N TYR A 284 8.08 17.56 -13.09
CA TYR A 284 9.01 18.67 -12.98
C TYR A 284 8.31 19.99 -13.29
N CYS A 285 9.00 21.10 -13.06
CA CYS A 285 8.49 22.38 -13.50
C CYS A 285 9.59 23.30 -14.02
N GLU A 286 9.21 24.12 -14.98
CA GLU A 286 10.13 24.97 -15.72
C GLU A 286 10.01 26.45 -15.36
N CYS A 287 11.04 27.21 -15.72
CA CYS A 287 10.99 28.66 -15.78
C CYS A 287 11.77 29.16 -16.99
N LYS A 288 11.60 30.44 -17.33
CA LYS A 288 12.50 31.10 -18.29
C LYS A 288 13.91 31.15 -17.71
N ALA A 289 14.92 30.96 -18.56
CA ALA A 289 16.32 30.95 -18.14
C ALA A 289 16.77 32.28 -17.50
N GLY A 290 16.15 33.40 -17.89
CA GLY A 290 16.37 34.73 -17.31
C GLY A 290 17.53 35.54 -17.92
N GLY A 291 18.31 34.92 -18.81
CA GLY A 291 19.50 35.51 -19.41
C GLY A 291 19.29 36.86 -20.09
N LYS A 292 20.30 37.73 -19.98
CA LYS A 292 20.43 38.93 -20.80
C LYS A 292 21.31 38.61 -22.00
N PRO A 293 20.87 38.94 -23.22
CA PRO A 293 21.63 38.65 -24.43
C PRO A 293 22.90 39.50 -24.48
N LYS A 294 23.86 39.10 -25.31
CA LYS A 294 25.08 39.89 -25.59
C LYS A 294 24.76 41.36 -25.88
N SER A 295 23.73 41.62 -26.68
CA SER A 295 23.31 42.97 -27.08
C SER A 295 22.92 43.88 -25.91
N TRP A 296 22.57 43.32 -24.75
CA TRP A 296 22.33 44.06 -23.52
C TRP A 296 23.62 44.30 -22.73
N TRP A 297 24.48 43.28 -22.62
CA TRP A 297 25.74 43.36 -21.88
C TRP A 297 26.74 44.36 -22.44
N VAL A 298 26.69 44.63 -23.75
CA VAL A 298 27.56 45.61 -24.42
C VAL A 298 27.04 47.06 -24.35
N THR A 299 26.00 47.32 -23.56
CA THR A 299 25.41 48.67 -23.37
C THR A 299 25.91 49.34 -22.09
N ALA A 300 25.54 50.60 -21.89
CA ALA A 300 25.77 51.30 -20.62
C ALA A 300 25.13 50.60 -19.41
N SER A 301 23.97 49.95 -19.60
CA SER A 301 23.31 49.16 -18.55
C SER A 301 24.12 47.92 -18.19
N GLY A 302 24.66 47.22 -19.20
CA GLY A 302 25.58 46.10 -19.00
C GLY A 302 26.84 46.53 -18.27
N GLN A 303 27.45 47.65 -18.68
CA GLN A 303 28.62 48.22 -18.00
C GLN A 303 28.33 48.56 -16.53
N THR A 304 27.19 49.18 -16.26
CA THR A 304 26.76 49.52 -14.89
C THR A 304 26.64 48.26 -14.05
N LYS A 305 26.09 47.18 -14.63
CA LYS A 305 25.93 45.92 -13.93
C LYS A 305 27.25 45.21 -13.68
N VAL A 306 28.18 45.28 -14.63
CA VAL A 306 29.57 44.81 -14.44
C VAL A 306 30.31 45.66 -13.39
N ASN A 307 29.84 46.87 -13.07
CA ASN A 307 30.46 47.77 -12.09
C ASN A 307 29.63 47.88 -10.80
N ASP A 308 28.78 46.90 -10.48
CA ASP A 308 27.81 47.02 -9.39
C ASP A 308 28.44 47.02 -7.99
N GLY A 309 29.68 46.54 -7.86
CA GLY A 309 30.52 46.63 -6.66
C GLY A 309 31.42 47.87 -6.58
N SER A 310 31.13 48.95 -7.33
CA SER A 310 32.01 50.13 -7.50
C SER A 310 33.34 49.87 -8.22
N THR A 311 33.52 48.67 -8.76
CA THR A 311 34.61 48.29 -9.67
C THR A 311 34.16 47.14 -10.57
N MET A 312 34.72 47.07 -11.79
CA MET A 312 34.54 45.98 -12.76
C MET A 312 35.55 44.84 -12.61
N ASN A 313 36.53 44.98 -11.71
CA ASN A 313 37.60 44.00 -11.55
C ASN A 313 37.11 42.62 -11.08
N PRO A 314 36.12 42.48 -10.18
CA PRO A 314 35.59 41.17 -9.79
C PRO A 314 35.07 40.36 -10.99
N GLU A 315 34.31 40.99 -11.87
CA GLU A 315 33.71 40.39 -13.07
C GLU A 315 34.79 40.08 -14.11
N PHE A 316 35.77 40.98 -14.29
CA PHE A 316 36.93 40.70 -15.14
C PHE A 316 37.74 39.51 -14.62
N ASN A 317 37.94 39.40 -13.30
CA ASN A 317 38.60 38.25 -12.70
C ASN A 317 37.77 36.96 -12.88
N ALA A 318 36.43 37.04 -12.77
CA ALA A 318 35.53 35.93 -13.03
C ALA A 318 35.60 35.46 -14.50
N LEU A 319 35.76 36.38 -15.46
CA LEU A 319 36.00 36.04 -16.86
C LEU A 319 37.38 35.41 -17.07
N ASN A 320 38.42 35.92 -16.41
CA ASN A 320 39.79 35.38 -16.47
C ASN A 320 39.93 33.98 -15.84
N GLN A 321 38.94 33.52 -15.07
CA GLN A 321 38.89 32.13 -14.59
C GLN A 321 38.46 31.14 -15.68
N LEU A 322 38.02 31.64 -16.85
CA LEU A 322 37.65 30.82 -17.98
C LEU A 322 38.80 30.75 -19.00
N ASN A 323 38.90 29.65 -19.73
CA ASN A 323 39.84 29.41 -20.83
C ASN A 323 39.42 30.15 -22.11
N LEU A 324 39.03 31.43 -22.01
CA LEU A 324 38.55 32.22 -23.14
C LEU A 324 39.63 32.34 -24.22
N ARG A 325 39.20 32.35 -25.48
CA ARG A 325 40.08 32.31 -26.66
C ARG A 325 39.97 33.57 -27.51
N SER A 326 41.07 33.95 -28.14
CA SER A 326 41.10 34.95 -29.20
C SER A 326 40.69 34.33 -30.54
N SER A 327 40.57 35.14 -31.61
CA SER A 327 40.32 34.65 -32.96
C SER A 327 41.39 33.69 -33.48
N SER A 328 42.65 33.84 -33.04
CA SER A 328 43.76 32.93 -33.36
C SER A 328 43.83 31.69 -32.47
N GLY A 329 42.95 31.58 -31.48
CA GLY A 329 42.91 30.50 -30.50
C GLY A 329 43.90 30.63 -29.34
N SER A 330 44.63 31.74 -29.25
CA SER A 330 45.44 32.07 -28.07
C SER A 330 44.54 32.35 -26.87
N GLY A 331 45.05 32.14 -25.65
CA GLY A 331 44.33 32.54 -24.44
C GLY A 331 44.02 34.04 -24.43
N TRP A 332 42.80 34.39 -24.00
CA TRP A 332 42.33 35.76 -23.92
C TRP A 332 41.98 36.10 -22.47
N ASN A 333 42.63 37.11 -21.92
CA ASN A 333 42.44 37.57 -20.55
C ASN A 333 42.48 39.11 -20.49
N LEU A 334 41.82 39.68 -19.49
CA LEU A 334 41.92 41.08 -19.10
C LEU A 334 43.02 41.25 -18.04
N ASN A 335 43.68 42.40 -18.01
CA ASN A 335 44.71 42.65 -17.01
C ASN A 335 44.18 43.62 -15.95
N THR A 336 43.75 43.09 -14.81
CA THR A 336 43.16 43.86 -13.70
C THR A 336 44.21 44.56 -12.81
N THR A 337 45.51 44.38 -13.08
CA THR A 337 46.61 44.91 -12.27
C THR A 337 47.26 46.16 -12.86
N THR A 338 47.50 46.19 -14.17
CA THR A 338 48.23 47.29 -14.84
C THR A 338 47.41 48.01 -15.91
N THR A 339 46.26 47.47 -16.30
CA THR A 339 45.39 48.09 -17.32
C THR A 339 44.20 48.77 -16.64
N SER A 340 43.88 49.99 -17.06
CA SER A 340 42.75 50.72 -16.51
C SER A 340 41.43 49.97 -16.77
N GLN A 341 40.47 50.11 -15.85
CA GLN A 341 39.15 49.48 -15.98
C GLN A 341 38.44 49.90 -17.29
N ALA A 342 38.54 51.17 -17.69
CA ALA A 342 37.96 51.66 -18.95
C ALA A 342 38.64 51.03 -20.18
N THR A 343 39.96 50.83 -20.14
CA THR A 343 40.69 50.15 -21.21
C THR A 343 40.31 48.67 -21.29
N ASN A 344 40.24 47.96 -20.16
CA ASN A 344 39.80 46.56 -20.11
C ASN A 344 38.36 46.41 -20.63
N TRP A 345 37.47 47.35 -20.28
CA TRP A 345 36.11 47.37 -20.80
C TRP A 345 36.07 47.49 -22.32
N ASN A 346 36.84 48.42 -22.90
CA ASN A 346 36.93 48.56 -24.35
C ASN A 346 37.51 47.31 -25.03
N LEU A 347 38.53 46.68 -24.44
CA LEU A 347 39.08 45.40 -24.93
C LEU A 347 38.02 44.30 -24.93
N PHE A 348 37.24 44.17 -23.86
CA PHE A 348 36.13 43.24 -23.77
C PHE A 348 35.07 43.52 -24.84
N LEU A 349 34.65 44.79 -25.00
CA LEU A 349 33.66 45.18 -26.00
C LEU A 349 34.10 44.85 -27.43
N THR A 350 35.36 45.11 -27.78
CA THR A 350 35.90 44.77 -29.11
C THR A 350 35.92 43.26 -29.33
N TRP A 351 36.36 42.50 -28.33
CA TRP A 351 36.44 41.04 -28.40
C TRP A 351 35.06 40.38 -28.50
N VAL A 352 34.11 40.76 -27.64
CA VAL A 352 32.78 40.12 -27.57
C VAL A 352 31.89 40.48 -28.76
N ASN A 353 32.08 41.65 -29.39
CA ASN A 353 31.26 42.09 -30.53
C ASN A 353 31.68 41.51 -31.88
N SER A 354 32.80 40.79 -31.96
CA SER A 354 33.19 40.12 -33.20
C SER A 354 32.08 39.17 -33.69
N THR A 355 31.95 39.04 -35.02
CA THR A 355 31.00 38.15 -35.69
C THR A 355 31.65 36.90 -36.27
N SER A 356 32.98 36.79 -36.21
CA SER A 356 33.68 35.63 -36.78
C SER A 356 33.26 34.35 -36.06
N THR A 357 33.02 33.31 -36.85
CA THR A 357 32.74 31.92 -36.43
C THR A 357 33.74 30.94 -37.05
N THR A 358 34.86 31.45 -37.59
CA THR A 358 35.88 30.63 -38.26
C THR A 358 36.54 29.69 -37.27
N ASN A 359 36.94 30.20 -36.10
CA ASN A 359 37.36 29.41 -34.95
C ASN A 359 36.16 29.28 -33.99
N MET A 360 35.62 28.07 -33.83
CA MET A 360 34.44 27.85 -32.98
C MET A 360 34.75 28.08 -31.50
N ALA A 361 35.98 27.83 -31.05
CA ALA A 361 36.40 28.08 -29.68
C ALA A 361 36.29 29.57 -29.34
N TYR A 362 36.61 30.45 -30.28
CA TYR A 362 36.39 31.89 -30.10
C TYR A 362 34.91 32.24 -30.00
N ALA A 363 34.06 31.68 -30.86
CA ALA A 363 32.62 31.92 -30.81
C ALA A 363 31.98 31.40 -29.50
N LEU A 364 32.37 30.20 -29.06
CA LEU A 364 31.96 29.63 -27.78
C LEU A 364 32.46 30.48 -26.61
N SER A 365 33.72 30.96 -26.64
CA SER A 365 34.28 31.82 -25.59
C SER A 365 33.42 33.06 -25.35
N ARG A 366 32.98 33.74 -26.41
CA ARG A 366 32.11 34.92 -26.28
C ARG A 366 30.77 34.58 -25.64
N SER A 367 30.20 33.43 -26.00
CA SER A 367 28.90 32.97 -25.47
C SER A 367 29.03 32.56 -23.99
N ALA A 368 30.11 31.86 -23.64
CA ALA A 368 30.44 31.47 -22.27
C ALA A 368 30.74 32.68 -21.38
N ALA A 369 31.41 33.71 -21.89
CA ALA A 369 31.64 34.96 -21.18
C ALA A 369 30.32 35.65 -20.81
N ILE A 370 29.37 35.74 -21.75
CA ILE A 370 28.04 36.30 -21.49
C ILE A 370 27.28 35.45 -20.47
N LEU A 371 27.37 34.11 -20.55
CA LEU A 371 26.73 33.23 -19.57
C LEU A 371 27.31 33.42 -18.17
N ARG A 372 28.63 33.54 -18.06
CA ARG A 372 29.29 33.80 -16.77
C ARG A 372 28.78 35.10 -16.14
N LEU A 373 28.69 36.18 -16.92
CA LEU A 373 28.14 37.45 -16.44
C LEU A 373 26.66 37.33 -16.04
N ASN A 374 25.85 36.59 -16.80
CA ASN A 374 24.45 36.33 -16.47
C ASN A 374 24.27 35.59 -15.14
N ILE A 375 25.12 34.59 -14.87
CA ILE A 375 25.10 33.85 -13.60
C ILE A 375 25.56 34.75 -12.45
N ASP A 376 26.67 35.44 -12.62
CA ASP A 376 27.28 36.31 -11.59
C ASP A 376 26.34 37.45 -11.19
N ALA A 377 25.65 38.06 -12.16
CA ALA A 377 24.65 39.08 -11.94
C ALA A 377 23.32 38.59 -11.34
N GLY A 378 23.14 37.27 -11.19
CA GLY A 378 21.92 36.65 -10.68
C GLY A 378 20.74 36.65 -11.66
N TYR A 379 20.97 36.93 -12.95
CA TYR A 379 19.92 36.82 -13.98
C TYR A 379 19.63 35.37 -14.37
N VAL A 380 20.65 34.51 -14.29
CA VAL A 380 20.55 33.08 -14.59
C VAL A 380 20.90 32.30 -13.32
N VAL A 381 20.03 31.36 -12.95
CA VAL A 381 20.27 30.47 -11.82
C VAL A 381 21.06 29.25 -12.29
N GLY A 382 22.32 29.15 -11.87
CA GLY A 382 23.25 28.11 -12.34
C GLY A 382 22.82 26.67 -12.04
N SER A 383 22.02 26.46 -10.99
CA SER A 383 21.48 25.15 -10.61
C SER A 383 20.27 24.70 -11.43
N ASN A 384 19.70 25.56 -12.30
CA ASN A 384 18.63 25.13 -13.20
C ASN A 384 19.20 24.16 -14.25
N LEU A 385 18.40 23.20 -14.68
CA LEU A 385 18.78 22.22 -15.71
C LEU A 385 18.37 22.71 -17.10
N HIS A 386 19.29 22.61 -18.05
CA HIS A 386 18.98 22.77 -19.46
C HIS A 386 18.59 21.40 -20.05
N HIS A 387 17.31 21.22 -20.39
CA HIS A 387 16.76 19.92 -20.78
C HIS A 387 17.53 19.27 -21.94
N GLY A 388 17.78 20.02 -23.03
CA GLY A 388 18.45 19.48 -24.21
C GLY A 388 19.92 19.07 -24.01
N SER A 389 20.55 19.47 -22.91
CA SER A 389 21.93 19.07 -22.59
C SER A 389 22.02 18.07 -21.44
N GLY A 390 20.94 17.87 -20.68
CA GLY A 390 20.94 17.06 -19.45
C GLY A 390 21.86 17.60 -18.35
N MET A 391 22.33 18.84 -18.46
CA MET A 391 23.27 19.46 -17.53
C MET A 391 22.63 20.64 -16.82
N THR A 392 23.03 20.87 -15.56
CA THR A 392 22.81 22.16 -14.93
C THR A 392 23.52 23.26 -15.72
N ILE A 393 23.02 24.49 -15.70
CA ILE A 393 23.63 25.60 -16.43
C ILE A 393 25.09 25.82 -15.96
N SER A 394 25.38 25.64 -14.68
CA SER A 394 26.74 25.68 -14.14
C SER A 394 27.64 24.56 -14.69
N GLN A 395 27.13 23.33 -14.79
CA GLN A 395 27.86 22.23 -15.44
C GLN A 395 28.08 22.51 -16.92
N LEU A 396 27.09 23.04 -17.64
CA LEU A 396 27.21 23.41 -19.05
C LEU A 396 28.31 24.46 -19.26
N LEU A 397 28.38 25.49 -18.42
CA LEU A 397 29.47 26.48 -18.45
C LEU A 397 30.83 25.82 -18.16
N SER A 398 30.91 24.90 -17.19
CA SER A 398 32.13 24.18 -16.85
C SER A 398 32.61 23.27 -18.00
N THR A 399 31.69 22.55 -18.65
CA THR A 399 31.95 21.72 -19.82
C THR A 399 32.45 22.56 -20.99
N ALA A 400 31.81 23.70 -21.27
CA ALA A 400 32.30 24.66 -22.25
C ALA A 400 33.70 25.17 -21.92
N ASN A 401 33.95 25.53 -20.66
CA ASN A 401 35.25 26.01 -20.21
C ASN A 401 36.36 24.96 -20.37
N THR A 402 36.04 23.69 -20.11
CA THR A 402 36.96 22.56 -20.28
C THR A 402 37.26 22.33 -21.76
N ALA A 403 36.24 22.34 -22.61
CA ALA A 403 36.39 22.20 -24.07
C ALA A 403 37.23 23.34 -24.67
N LEU A 404 37.04 24.57 -24.19
CA LEU A 404 37.87 25.70 -24.58
C LEU A 404 39.33 25.52 -24.14
N GLY A 405 39.56 24.97 -22.94
CA GLY A 405 40.89 24.66 -22.39
C GLY A 405 41.65 23.63 -23.21
N ALA A 406 40.97 22.55 -23.60
CA ALA A 406 41.51 21.48 -24.43
C ALA A 406 41.82 21.96 -25.85
N ASP A 407 40.84 22.62 -26.50
CA ASP A 407 40.91 22.94 -27.93
C ASP A 407 40.65 24.43 -28.16
N GLY A 408 41.72 25.24 -28.10
CA GLY A 408 41.63 26.69 -28.24
C GLY A 408 41.44 27.20 -29.67
N ASN A 409 41.75 26.37 -30.68
CA ASN A 409 41.64 26.73 -32.09
C ASN A 409 40.94 25.63 -32.88
N THR A 410 39.64 25.79 -33.11
CA THR A 410 38.77 24.82 -33.78
C THR A 410 38.24 25.39 -35.11
N PRO A 411 39.08 25.41 -36.17
CA PRO A 411 38.68 25.88 -37.51
C PRO A 411 37.67 24.95 -38.18
N LEU A 412 37.13 25.36 -39.34
CA LEU A 412 36.09 24.64 -40.10
C LEU A 412 36.36 23.15 -40.38
N ASN A 413 37.62 22.72 -40.38
CA ASN A 413 38.04 21.36 -40.68
C ASN A 413 38.44 20.54 -39.43
N ASP A 414 38.28 21.08 -38.23
CA ASP A 414 38.67 20.44 -36.97
C ASP A 414 37.51 19.70 -36.30
N GLU A 415 37.12 18.57 -36.89
CA GLU A 415 36.08 17.70 -36.35
C GLU A 415 36.70 16.53 -35.56
N PRO A 416 36.10 16.07 -34.44
CA PRO A 416 34.76 16.42 -33.94
C PRO A 416 34.71 17.59 -32.94
N ASN A 417 35.85 18.20 -32.63
CA ASN A 417 35.98 19.23 -31.60
C ASN A 417 35.13 20.47 -31.91
N ARG A 418 35.13 20.90 -33.17
CA ARG A 418 34.31 22.01 -33.65
C ARG A 418 32.81 21.74 -33.46
N ALA A 419 32.31 20.57 -33.86
CA ALA A 419 30.90 20.21 -33.66
C ALA A 419 30.51 20.23 -32.17
N THR A 420 31.37 19.68 -31.30
CA THR A 420 31.13 19.68 -29.85
C THR A 420 31.03 21.10 -29.29
N GLN A 421 31.98 21.97 -29.62
CA GLN A 421 31.95 23.38 -29.19
C GLN A 421 30.79 24.16 -29.80
N ALA A 422 30.38 23.84 -31.03
CA ALA A 422 29.21 24.45 -31.67
C ALA A 422 27.92 24.09 -30.93
N GLN A 423 27.75 22.83 -30.52
CA GLN A 423 26.57 22.40 -29.77
C GLN A 423 26.50 23.05 -28.39
N LEU A 424 27.61 23.08 -27.66
CA LEU A 424 27.72 23.78 -26.37
C LEU A 424 27.34 25.25 -26.52
N ARG A 425 27.83 25.89 -27.58
CA ARG A 425 27.50 27.28 -27.88
C ARG A 425 25.99 27.46 -28.12
N THR A 426 25.36 26.59 -28.89
CA THR A 426 23.91 26.67 -29.17
C THR A 426 23.09 26.69 -27.89
N TRP A 427 23.33 25.73 -26.98
CA TRP A 427 22.62 25.67 -25.70
C TRP A 427 22.88 26.91 -24.82
N ILE A 428 24.13 27.40 -24.80
CA ILE A 428 24.48 28.62 -24.06
C ILE A 428 23.81 29.87 -24.65
N ASP A 429 23.75 29.98 -25.98
CA ASP A 429 23.09 31.10 -26.66
C ASP A 429 21.58 31.09 -26.40
N GLU A 430 20.94 29.92 -26.34
CA GLU A 430 19.52 29.79 -25.97
C GLU A 430 19.24 30.33 -24.55
N ILE A 431 20.11 30.01 -23.59
CA ILE A 431 20.05 30.51 -22.21
C ILE A 431 20.26 32.03 -22.18
N ASN A 432 21.35 32.51 -22.80
CA ASN A 432 21.73 33.92 -22.81
C ASN A 432 20.67 34.80 -23.46
N ASN A 433 20.04 34.31 -24.54
CA ASN A 433 18.98 35.03 -25.25
C ASN A 433 17.60 34.84 -24.61
N ASN A 434 17.50 34.08 -23.51
CA ASN A 434 16.26 33.78 -22.80
C ASN A 434 15.18 33.14 -23.70
N THR A 435 15.59 32.34 -24.68
CA THR A 435 14.68 31.69 -25.63
C THR A 435 14.23 30.33 -25.16
N VAL A 436 14.92 29.73 -24.19
CA VAL A 436 14.65 28.38 -23.67
C VAL A 436 13.97 28.40 -22.30
N MET A 437 13.23 27.33 -22.02
CA MET A 437 12.74 27.01 -20.68
C MET A 437 13.74 26.06 -20.02
N VAL A 438 13.95 26.22 -18.72
CA VAL A 438 14.89 25.42 -17.93
C VAL A 438 14.17 24.83 -16.74
N ILE A 439 14.56 23.63 -16.35
CA ILE A 439 13.96 22.95 -15.21
C ILE A 439 14.52 23.55 -13.93
N MET A 440 13.64 23.84 -12.98
CA MET A 440 14.08 24.32 -11.68
C MET A 440 14.60 23.17 -10.83
N PRO A 441 15.62 23.39 -9.98
CA PRO A 441 16.15 22.34 -9.11
C PRO A 441 15.23 22.01 -7.93
N LYS A 442 14.14 22.76 -7.76
CA LYS A 442 13.22 22.65 -6.63
C LYS A 442 11.78 22.82 -7.13
N PRO A 443 10.81 22.16 -6.46
CA PRO A 443 9.40 22.30 -6.79
C PRO A 443 8.94 23.76 -6.89
N CYS A 444 8.19 24.07 -7.95
CA CYS A 444 7.43 25.31 -8.04
C CYS A 444 6.41 25.39 -6.90
N LYS A 445 5.83 26.58 -6.68
CA LYS A 445 4.62 26.67 -5.86
C LYS A 445 3.44 26.04 -6.60
N TYR A 446 2.64 25.28 -5.88
CA TYR A 446 1.35 24.74 -6.31
C TYR A 446 0.42 24.67 -5.10
N ALA A 447 -0.88 24.57 -5.36
CA ALA A 447 -1.87 24.34 -4.33
C ALA A 447 -3.08 23.62 -4.95
N PHE A 448 -3.57 22.62 -4.24
CA PHE A 448 -4.85 21.98 -4.52
C PHE A 448 -5.74 22.08 -3.28
N SER A 449 -7.05 22.08 -3.50
CA SER A 449 -8.04 22.08 -2.43
C SER A 449 -9.07 21.00 -2.72
N LEU A 450 -9.33 20.14 -1.74
CA LEU A 450 -10.44 19.20 -1.83
C LEU A 450 -11.77 19.98 -1.78
N PRO A 451 -12.82 19.50 -2.48
CA PRO A 451 -14.15 20.04 -2.29
C PRO A 451 -14.60 19.88 -0.83
N PRO A 452 -15.46 20.78 -0.32
CA PRO A 452 -16.03 20.63 1.02
C PRO A 452 -16.73 19.26 1.16
N PRO A 453 -16.66 18.61 2.33
CA PRO A 453 -17.46 17.41 2.57
C PRO A 453 -18.94 17.76 2.42
N THR A 454 -19.62 17.01 1.54
CA THR A 454 -21.05 17.14 1.25
C THR A 454 -21.92 16.54 2.33
#